data_AF-A0A257A904-F1
#
_entry.id   AF-A0A257A904-F1
#
_cell.length_a   1.000
_cell.length_b   1.000
_cell.length_c   1.000
_cell.angle_alpha   90.00
_cell.angle_beta   90.00
_cell.angle_gamma   90.00
#
_symmetry.space_group_name_H-M   'P 1'
#
loop_
_entity.id
_entity.type
_entity.pdbx_description
1 polymer ?
#
loop_
_entity_poly.entity_id
_entity_poly.type
_entity_poly.pdbx_seq_one_letter_code
_entity_poly.pdbx_strand_id
1 'polypeptide(L)'
;MLKNSDAWILLEVEKKDPARTPTTYTLQPLTHAVRKEKTHAINRGRNAVIEATIHATRYVLNHNQKHLNQINYYNRIVKICGRPEDKKAMETLYELCKIR
;
A
#
# COMPACT_ATOMS: atom_id res chain seq x y z
N MET A 1 -4.21 -0.75 18.15
CA MET A 1 -4.31 -1.64 16.97
C MET A 1 -5.52 -1.26 16.14
N LEU A 2 -5.47 -1.51 14.82
CA LEU A 2 -6.54 -1.07 13.92
C LEU A 2 -7.82 -1.87 14.16
N LYS A 3 -8.93 -1.17 14.43
CA LYS A 3 -10.23 -1.80 14.76
C LYS A 3 -10.75 -2.72 13.63
N ASN A 4 -10.42 -2.40 12.38
CA ASN A 4 -10.97 -3.06 11.19
C ASN A 4 -10.01 -4.01 10.49
N SER A 5 -8.79 -4.25 11.03
CA SER A 5 -7.86 -5.20 10.44
C SER A 5 -8.37 -6.64 10.54
N ASP A 6 -7.97 -7.49 9.60
CA ASP A 6 -8.33 -8.91 9.63
C ASP A 6 -7.54 -9.64 10.71
N ALA A 7 -6.28 -9.26 10.92
CA ALA A 7 -5.41 -9.74 12.00
C ALA A 7 -4.44 -8.63 12.43
N TRP A 8 -3.72 -8.85 13.52
CA TRP A 8 -2.64 -7.99 13.99
C TRP A 8 -1.60 -8.81 14.78
N ILE A 9 -0.37 -8.30 14.84
CA ILE A 9 0.72 -8.84 15.67
C ILE A 9 1.38 -7.66 16.38
N LEU A 10 1.58 -7.77 17.69
CA LEU A 10 2.42 -6.88 18.48
C LEU A 10 3.85 -7.43 18.47
N LEU A 11 4.80 -6.61 18.05
CA LEU A 11 6.19 -6.99 17.87
C LEU A 11 7.08 -6.18 18.82
N GLU A 12 7.95 -6.87 19.56
CA GLU A 12 9.13 -6.30 20.18
C GLU A 12 10.24 -6.16 19.12
N VAL A 13 11.05 -5.11 19.25
CA VAL A 13 12.09 -4.77 18.27
C VAL A 13 13.45 -4.91 18.92
N GLU A 14 14.27 -5.84 18.42
CA GLU A 14 15.66 -5.99 18.83
C GLU A 14 16.61 -5.52 17.72
N LYS A 15 17.61 -4.75 18.16
CA LYS A 15 18.80 -4.31 17.40
C LYS A 15 18.53 -3.43 16.16
N LYS A 16 19.06 -2.21 16.24
CA LYS A 16 19.28 -1.28 15.13
C LYS A 16 20.70 -1.51 14.65
N ASP A 17 20.91 -1.79 13.36
CA ASP A 17 22.22 -1.55 12.73
C ASP A 17 22.17 -0.15 12.09
N PRO A 18 22.59 0.91 12.79
CA PRO A 18 22.47 2.28 12.31
C PRO A 18 23.41 2.57 11.12
N ALA A 19 24.37 1.70 10.82
CA ALA A 19 25.33 1.91 9.74
C ALA A 19 24.80 1.46 8.36
N ARG A 20 23.65 0.79 8.30
CA ARG A 20 23.06 0.28 7.05
C ARG A 20 21.84 1.11 6.64
N THR A 21 21.83 1.55 5.38
CA THR A 21 20.68 2.21 4.74
C THR A 21 20.20 1.33 3.58
N PRO A 22 18.95 0.85 3.59
CA PRO A 22 17.91 1.05 4.61
C PRO A 22 18.24 0.33 5.93
N THR A 23 17.80 0.92 7.04
CA THR A 23 17.97 0.33 8.38
C THR A 23 17.16 -0.95 8.51
N THR A 24 17.78 -2.00 9.03
CA THR A 24 17.13 -3.28 9.32
C THR A 24 16.89 -3.45 10.81
N TYR A 25 15.83 -4.18 11.16
CA TYR A 25 15.41 -4.47 12.52
C TYR A 25 15.07 -5.97 12.66
N THR A 26 15.38 -6.57 13.80
CA THR A 26 14.86 -7.90 14.17
C THR A 26 13.57 -7.73 14.96
N LEU A 27 12.56 -8.53 14.65
CA LEU A 27 11.21 -8.41 15.23
C LEU A 27 10.83 -9.71 15.95
N GLN A 28 10.46 -9.62 17.23
CA GLN A 28 9.99 -10.73 18.05
C GLN A 28 8.49 -10.59 18.34
N PRO A 29 7.63 -11.59 18.06
CA PRO A 29 6.21 -11.51 18.34
C PRO A 29 5.93 -11.64 19.85
N LEU A 30 5.25 -10.63 20.43
CA LEU A 30 4.80 -10.66 21.83
C LEU A 30 3.40 -11.25 21.96
N THR A 31 2.48 -10.82 21.10
CA THR A 31 1.09 -11.30 21.09
C THR A 31 0.44 -10.99 19.74
N HIS A 32 -0.66 -11.67 19.40
CA HIS A 32 -1.37 -11.53 18.14
C HIS A 32 -2.87 -11.80 18.33
N ALA A 33 -3.69 -11.36 17.38
CA ALA A 33 -5.02 -11.93 17.22
C ALA A 33 -5.54 -11.85 15.79
N VAL A 34 -6.34 -12.84 15.43
CA VAL A 34 -7.15 -12.87 14.20
C VAL A 34 -8.55 -12.38 14.56
N ARG A 35 -9.04 -11.36 13.84
CA ARG A 35 -10.37 -10.76 14.04
C ARG A 35 -11.38 -11.21 13.00
N LYS A 36 -10.93 -11.50 11.78
CA LYS A 36 -11.78 -11.88 10.66
C LYS A 36 -11.15 -13.05 9.91
N GLU A 37 -11.80 -14.20 9.96
CA GLU A 37 -11.46 -15.35 9.14
C GLU A 37 -12.29 -15.29 7.86
N LYS A 38 -11.86 -14.45 6.92
CA LYS A 38 -12.51 -14.31 5.61
C LYS A 38 -11.50 -14.54 4.49
N THR A 39 -11.86 -15.39 3.54
CA THR A 39 -11.12 -15.54 2.30
C THR A 39 -11.39 -14.34 1.40
N HIS A 40 -10.34 -13.58 1.10
CA HIS A 40 -10.43 -12.52 0.09
C HIS A 40 -10.20 -13.13 -1.28
N ALA A 41 -11.19 -13.06 -2.17
CA ALA A 41 -10.98 -13.39 -3.57
C ALA A 41 -9.92 -12.47 -4.17
N ILE A 42 -9.08 -13.02 -5.05
CA ILE A 42 -8.03 -12.25 -5.73
C ILE A 42 -8.70 -11.12 -6.53
N ASN A 43 -8.36 -9.87 -6.19
CA ASN A 43 -8.89 -8.70 -6.87
C ASN A 43 -7.74 -7.86 -7.45
N ARG A 44 -7.66 -7.78 -8.78
CA ARG A 44 -6.63 -7.01 -9.50
C ARG A 44 -6.73 -5.51 -9.27
N GLY A 45 -7.91 -4.98 -8.95
CA GLY A 45 -8.13 -3.57 -8.62
C GLY A 45 -7.44 -3.18 -7.32
N ARG A 46 -7.68 -3.92 -6.22
CA ARG A 46 -6.99 -3.68 -4.94
C ARG A 46 -5.46 -3.75 -5.10
N ASN A 47 -4.97 -4.76 -5.81
CA ASN A 47 -3.52 -4.89 -6.05
C ASN A 47 -2.98 -3.71 -6.89
N ALA A 48 -3.73 -3.27 -7.91
CA ALA A 48 -3.35 -2.12 -8.74
C ALA A 48 -3.32 -0.80 -7.94
N VAL A 49 -4.20 -0.61 -6.95
CA VAL A 49 -4.13 0.55 -6.04
C VAL A 49 -2.80 0.55 -5.27
N ILE A 50 -2.38 -0.60 -4.74
CA ILE A 50 -1.09 -0.72 -4.02
C ILE A 50 0.07 -0.34 -4.95
N GLU A 51 0.13 -0.90 -6.15
CA GLU A 51 1.18 -0.57 -7.12
C GLU A 51 1.19 0.92 -7.52
N ALA A 52 -0.01 1.50 -7.73
CA ALA A 52 -0.14 2.92 -8.01
C ALA A 52 0.40 3.79 -6.86
N THR A 53 0.14 3.43 -5.60
CA THR A 53 0.65 4.18 -4.43
C THR A 53 2.18 4.14 -4.34
N ILE A 54 2.80 3.02 -4.71
CA ILE A 54 4.26 2.90 -4.78
C ILE A 54 4.83 3.82 -5.87
N HIS A 55 4.21 3.87 -7.04
CA HIS A 55 4.65 4.82 -8.09
C HIS A 55 4.37 6.27 -7.74
N ALA A 56 3.27 6.55 -7.04
CA ALA A 56 2.91 7.88 -6.57
C ALA A 56 3.94 8.45 -5.60
N THR A 57 4.40 7.68 -4.60
CA THR A 57 5.45 8.15 -3.68
C THR A 57 6.74 8.52 -4.41
N ARG A 58 7.15 7.72 -5.41
CA ARG A 58 8.31 8.04 -6.25
C ARG A 58 8.07 9.24 -7.16
N TYR A 59 6.88 9.37 -7.75
CA TYR A 59 6.50 10.51 -8.57
C TYR A 59 6.53 11.82 -7.78
N VAL A 60 6.04 11.83 -6.53
CA VAL A 60 6.09 13.00 -5.66
C VAL A 60 7.53 13.42 -5.33
N LEU A 61 8.47 12.47 -5.23
CA LEU A 61 9.87 12.77 -4.93
C LEU A 61 10.65 13.35 -6.12
N ASN A 62 10.37 12.91 -7.35
CA ASN A 62 11.23 13.22 -8.50
C ASN A 62 10.48 13.71 -9.76
N HIS A 63 9.15 13.78 -9.73
CA HIS A 63 8.26 14.15 -10.83
C HIS A 63 8.54 13.42 -12.16
N ASN A 64 9.11 12.22 -12.10
CA ASN A 64 9.46 11.46 -13.30
C ASN A 64 8.21 10.94 -14.01
N GLN A 65 8.05 11.30 -15.29
CA GLN A 65 6.93 10.92 -16.14
C GLN A 65 6.70 9.40 -16.22
N LYS A 66 7.75 8.58 -16.09
CA LYS A 66 7.64 7.12 -16.03
C LYS A 66 6.68 6.67 -14.92
N HIS A 67 6.73 7.30 -13.75
CA HIS A 67 5.86 6.95 -12.63
C HIS A 67 4.42 7.41 -12.86
N LEU A 68 4.21 8.59 -13.42
CA LEU A 68 2.88 9.04 -13.83
C LEU A 68 2.24 8.07 -14.84
N ASN A 69 3.01 7.60 -15.82
CA ASN A 69 2.52 6.62 -16.79
C ASN A 69 2.11 5.30 -16.12
N GLN A 70 2.86 4.85 -15.12
CA GLN A 70 2.51 3.65 -14.34
C GLN A 70 1.25 3.86 -13.48
N ILE A 71 1.11 5.00 -12.81
CA ILE A 71 -0.11 5.35 -12.05
C ILE A 71 -1.34 5.30 -12.98
N ASN A 72 -1.24 5.88 -14.17
CA ASN A 72 -2.30 5.86 -15.18
C ASN A 72 -2.60 4.44 -15.69
N TYR A 73 -1.58 3.61 -15.87
CA TYR A 73 -1.74 2.20 -16.23
C TYR A 73 -2.54 1.45 -15.17
N TYR A 74 -2.15 1.56 -13.89
CA TYR A 74 -2.86 0.90 -12.80
C TYR A 74 -4.27 1.44 -12.59
N ASN A 75 -4.51 2.74 -12.82
CA ASN A 75 -5.85 3.32 -12.79
C ASN A 75 -6.79 2.65 -13.83
N ARG A 76 -6.29 2.31 -15.02
CA ARG A 76 -7.09 1.55 -16.02
C ARG A 76 -7.51 0.18 -15.48
N ILE A 77 -6.62 -0.51 -14.77
CA ILE A 77 -6.95 -1.79 -14.11
C ILE A 77 -8.00 -1.58 -13.02
N VAL A 78 -7.87 -0.55 -12.19
CA VAL A 78 -8.86 -0.23 -11.14
C VAL A 78 -10.22 0.11 -11.72
N LYS A 79 -10.28 0.83 -12.86
CA LYS A 79 -11.56 1.14 -13.53
C LYS A 79 -12.32 -0.14 -13.95
N ILE A 80 -11.60 -1.18 -14.37
CA ILE A 80 -12.18 -2.45 -14.85
C ILE A 80 -12.44 -3.43 -13.69
N CYS A 81 -11.47 -3.63 -12.80
CA CYS A 81 -11.50 -4.70 -11.79
C CYS A 81 -11.75 -4.21 -10.35
N GLY A 82 -11.69 -2.90 -10.12
CA GLY A 82 -11.78 -2.30 -8.80
C GLY A 82 -13.20 -2.21 -8.29
N ARG A 83 -13.34 -2.41 -6.98
CA ARG A 83 -14.56 -2.13 -6.22
C ARG A 83 -14.72 -0.62 -6.04
N PRO A 84 -15.89 -0.14 -5.56
CA PRO A 84 -16.10 1.28 -5.30
C PRO A 84 -15.01 1.89 -4.41
N GLU A 85 -14.53 1.16 -3.40
CA GLU A 85 -13.47 1.64 -2.50
C GLU A 85 -12.12 1.76 -3.21
N ASP A 86 -11.81 0.83 -4.12
CA ASP A 86 -10.56 0.85 -4.89
C ASP A 86 -10.55 2.05 -5.87
N LYS A 87 -11.70 2.34 -6.49
CA LYS A 87 -11.88 3.52 -7.37
C LYS A 87 -11.73 4.83 -6.59
N LYS A 88 -12.38 4.94 -5.44
CA LYS A 88 -12.24 6.10 -4.54
C LYS A 88 -10.80 6.29 -4.05
N ALA A 89 -10.09 5.19 -3.77
CA ALA A 89 -8.69 5.26 -3.40
C ALA A 89 -7.82 5.84 -4.53
N MET A 90 -8.10 5.49 -5.79
CA MET A 90 -7.41 6.09 -6.94
C MET A 90 -7.74 7.59 -7.11
N GLU A 91 -8.99 8.00 -6.93
CA GLU A 91 -9.37 9.43 -6.95
C GLU A 91 -8.59 10.21 -5.89
N THR A 92 -8.56 9.69 -4.66
CA THR A 92 -7.80 10.26 -3.55
C THR A 92 -6.31 10.34 -3.87
N LEU A 93 -5.75 9.30 -4.50
CA LEU A 93 -4.35 9.28 -4.90
C LEU A 93 -4.03 10.37 -5.93
N TYR A 94 -4.89 10.55 -6.93
CA TYR A 94 -4.72 11.58 -7.96
C TYR A 94 -4.77 12.98 -7.34
N GLU A 95 -5.72 13.22 -6.44
CA GLU A 95 -5.85 14.47 -5.69
C GLU A 95 -4.57 14.78 -4.89
N LEU A 96 -4.11 13.82 -4.08
CA LEU A 96 -2.91 13.97 -3.24
C LEU A 96 -1.65 14.21 -4.06
N CYS A 97 -1.55 13.59 -5.24
CA CYS A 97 -0.41 13.75 -6.14
C CYS A 97 -0.56 14.91 -7.13
N LYS A 98 -1.67 15.66 -7.09
CA LYS A 98 -2.00 16.75 -8.03
C LYS A 98 -1.95 16.29 -9.50
N ILE A 99 -2.33 15.04 -9.74
CA ILE A 99 -2.41 14.46 -11.08
C ILE A 99 -3.76 14.88 -11.68
N ARG A 100 -3.72 15.44 -12.89
CA ARG A 100 -4.91 15.86 -13.64
C ARG A 100 -5.41 14.73 -14.55
#